data_AF-A0A395M8E5-F1
#
_entry.id   AF-A0A395M8E5-F1
#
_cell.length_a   1.000
_cell.length_b   1.000
_cell.length_c   1.000
_cell.angle_alpha   90.00
_cell.angle_beta   90.00
_cell.angle_gamma   90.00
#
_symmetry.space_group_name_H-M   'P 1'
#
loop_
_entity.id
_entity.type
_entity.pdbx_description
1 polymer ?
#
loop_
_entity_poly.entity_id
_entity_poly.type
_entity_poly.pdbx_seq_one_letter_code
_entity_poly.pdbx_strand_id
1 'polypeptide(L)'
;MAAARALVASGNVTGIDHETFGPNERMQAPIFGRVILTQQDVPENFITLKKGWGGECRVEITLTARLLAQQRVLVTVNGKLFEGTDESTGDLEDEQNASAVVPRGGIPVPFSMSLYSSGVGGGDSATVSLSFTNTVVED
;
A
#
# COMPACT_ATOMS: atom_id res chain seq x y z
N MET A 1 -18.36 23.30 -11.11
CA MET A 1 -17.29 22.28 -11.02
C MET A 1 -17.56 21.42 -9.79
N ALA A 2 -17.21 20.13 -9.80
CA ALA A 2 -17.24 19.35 -8.57
C ALA A 2 -16.13 19.85 -7.62
N ALA A 3 -16.43 19.97 -6.33
CA ALA A 3 -15.42 20.40 -5.35
C ALA A 3 -14.26 19.39 -5.27
N ALA A 4 -13.04 19.91 -5.20
CA ALA A 4 -11.83 19.11 -5.05
C ALA A 4 -11.89 18.25 -3.78
N ARG A 5 -11.28 17.06 -3.84
CA ARG A 5 -11.30 16.10 -2.74
C ARG A 5 -9.88 15.85 -2.24
N ALA A 6 -9.68 15.94 -0.93
CA ALA A 6 -8.46 15.48 -0.30
C ALA A 6 -8.65 14.03 0.13
N LEU A 7 -7.87 13.13 -0.47
CA LEU A 7 -7.70 11.78 0.01
C LEU A 7 -6.45 11.72 0.91
N VAL A 8 -6.59 11.15 2.09
CA VAL A 8 -5.48 10.83 2.99
C VAL A 8 -5.41 9.32 3.16
N ALA A 9 -4.23 8.75 3.00
CA ALA A 9 -3.89 7.38 3.38
C ALA A 9 -2.98 7.42 4.61
N SER A 10 -3.26 6.59 5.61
CA SER A 10 -2.42 6.47 6.80
C SER A 10 -2.40 5.03 7.29
N GLY A 11 -1.25 4.57 7.81
CA GLY A 11 -1.11 3.22 8.34
C GLY A 11 0.35 2.76 8.32
N ASN A 12 0.57 1.47 8.09
CA ASN A 12 1.89 0.89 8.00
C ASN A 12 1.93 -0.32 7.07
N VAL A 13 3.14 -0.72 6.72
CA VAL A 13 3.45 -2.07 6.25
C VAL A 13 4.31 -2.76 7.30
N THR A 14 4.07 -4.04 7.53
CA THR A 14 4.91 -4.91 8.36
C THR A 14 5.46 -6.05 7.53
N GLY A 15 6.72 -6.40 7.73
CA GLY A 15 7.38 -7.56 7.13
C GLY A 15 7.81 -8.55 8.19
N ILE A 16 7.77 -9.84 7.85
CA ILE A 16 8.36 -10.94 8.63
C ILE A 16 9.22 -11.74 7.67
N ASP A 17 10.46 -11.94 8.05
CA ASP A 17 11.40 -12.89 7.46
C ASP A 17 11.44 -14.15 8.35
N HIS A 18 11.28 -15.33 7.74
CA HIS A 18 11.17 -16.61 8.42
C HIS A 18 12.47 -17.41 8.42
N GLU A 19 13.24 -17.20 9.48
CA GLU A 19 14.48 -17.93 9.70
C GLU A 19 14.29 -19.38 10.20
N THR A 20 14.95 -20.33 9.54
CA THR A 20 15.01 -21.72 10.02
C THR A 20 15.90 -21.86 11.26
N PHE A 21 16.96 -21.03 11.34
CA PHE A 21 17.90 -21.02 12.46
C PHE A 21 18.12 -19.59 12.95
N GLY A 22 17.58 -19.27 14.13
CA GLY A 22 17.68 -17.93 14.71
C GLY A 22 16.31 -17.30 14.91
N PRO A 23 16.25 -16.05 15.40
CA PRO A 23 15.00 -15.31 15.49
C PRO A 23 14.61 -14.70 14.14
N ASN A 24 13.32 -14.75 13.81
CA ASN A 24 12.75 -14.04 12.67
C ASN A 24 13.08 -12.54 12.69
N GLU A 25 13.52 -12.02 11.56
CA GLU A 25 13.65 -10.58 11.37
C GLU A 25 12.29 -9.94 11.05
N ARG A 26 12.12 -8.68 11.49
CA ARG A 26 10.84 -7.97 11.38
C ARG A 26 11.06 -6.55 10.90
N MET A 27 10.14 -6.10 10.07
CA MET A 27 10.10 -4.73 9.58
C MET A 27 8.76 -4.10 9.87
N GLN A 28 8.79 -2.81 10.18
CA GLN A 28 7.61 -1.95 10.17
C GLN A 28 7.99 -0.61 9.54
N ALA A 29 7.21 -0.17 8.56
CA ALA A 29 7.39 1.14 7.94
C ALA A 29 6.05 1.89 7.90
N PRO A 30 6.01 3.16 8.35
CA PRO A 30 4.80 3.95 8.30
C PRO A 30 4.45 4.32 6.85
N ILE A 31 3.16 4.39 6.56
CA ILE A 31 2.62 4.91 5.30
C ILE A 31 1.76 6.11 5.65
N PHE A 32 2.12 7.27 5.10
CA PHE A 32 1.29 8.47 5.18
C PHE A 32 1.41 9.22 3.85
N GLY A 33 0.27 9.58 3.27
CA GLY A 33 0.25 10.38 2.06
C GLY A 33 -1.10 11.05 1.84
N ARG A 34 -1.06 12.18 1.13
CA ARG A 34 -2.23 12.99 0.82
C ARG A 34 -2.19 13.37 -0.65
N VAL A 35 -3.33 13.29 -1.31
CA VAL A 35 -3.52 13.75 -2.69
C VAL A 35 -4.77 14.61 -2.79
N ILE A 36 -4.70 15.65 -3.62
CA ILE A 36 -5.83 16.52 -3.94
C ILE A 36 -6.30 16.17 -5.34
N LEU A 37 -7.48 15.57 -5.44
CA LEU A 37 -8.08 15.17 -6.70
C LEU A 37 -9.02 16.27 -7.20
N THR A 38 -8.69 16.85 -8.35
CA THR A 38 -9.45 17.97 -8.95
C THR A 38 -10.23 17.57 -10.20
N GLN A 39 -9.81 16.50 -10.89
CA GLN A 39 -10.40 16.05 -12.13
C GLN A 39 -11.05 14.67 -11.93
N GLN A 40 -12.28 14.52 -12.42
CA GLN A 40 -12.97 13.24 -12.38
C GLN A 40 -12.30 12.25 -13.34
N ASP A 41 -12.21 10.99 -12.93
CA ASP A 41 -11.72 9.86 -13.71
C ASP A 41 -10.25 9.95 -14.17
N VAL A 42 -9.47 10.89 -13.62
CA VAL A 42 -8.02 10.98 -13.80
C VAL A 42 -7.33 10.26 -12.63
N PRO A 43 -6.56 9.19 -12.88
CA PRO A 43 -5.78 8.52 -11.83
C PRO A 43 -4.53 9.33 -11.46
N GLU A 44 -4.27 9.45 -10.17
CA GLU A 44 -3.10 10.11 -9.61
C GLU A 44 -2.35 9.15 -8.67
N ASN A 45 -1.09 8.87 -9.00
CA ASN A 45 -0.18 8.19 -8.08
C ASN A 45 0.22 9.18 -6.98
N PHE A 46 0.19 8.75 -5.72
CA PHE A 46 0.52 9.63 -4.59
C PHE A 46 1.39 9.00 -3.50
N ILE A 47 1.60 7.69 -3.54
CA ILE A 47 2.56 6.98 -2.70
C ILE A 47 3.25 5.91 -3.54
N THR A 48 4.57 5.88 -3.44
CA THR A 48 5.42 4.75 -3.83
C THR A 48 6.36 4.47 -2.67
N LEU A 49 6.23 3.30 -2.06
CA LEU A 49 7.07 2.83 -0.97
C LEU A 49 7.90 1.64 -1.46
N LYS A 50 9.18 1.63 -1.12
CA LYS A 50 10.09 0.50 -1.29
C LYS A 50 10.80 0.26 0.03
N LYS A 51 10.68 -0.95 0.60
CA LYS A 51 11.28 -1.26 1.89
C LYS A 51 11.78 -2.71 1.95
N GLY A 52 13.05 -2.88 2.26
CA GLY A 52 13.66 -4.18 2.53
C GLY A 52 13.80 -4.50 4.02
N TRP A 53 14.01 -5.78 4.30
CA TRP A 53 14.33 -6.37 5.61
C TRP A 53 14.95 -7.77 5.43
N GLY A 54 15.48 -8.39 6.49
CA GLY A 54 16.05 -9.74 6.39
C GLY A 54 17.40 -9.78 5.69
N GLY A 55 17.84 -8.66 5.11
CA GLY A 55 18.92 -8.66 4.13
C GLY A 55 18.52 -9.20 2.77
N GLU A 56 17.40 -9.92 2.63
CA GLU A 56 16.97 -10.60 1.40
C GLU A 56 15.53 -10.31 0.94
N CYS A 57 14.66 -9.84 1.83
CA CYS A 57 13.25 -9.57 1.50
C CYS A 57 13.04 -8.11 1.11
N ARG A 58 12.04 -7.86 0.26
CA ARG A 58 11.59 -6.50 -0.07
C ARG A 58 10.12 -6.43 -0.41
N VAL A 59 9.47 -5.38 0.07
CA VAL A 59 8.10 -4.99 -0.33
C VAL A 59 8.12 -3.68 -1.12
N GLU A 60 7.34 -3.65 -2.19
CA GLU A 60 7.05 -2.42 -2.96
C GLU A 60 5.55 -2.18 -2.99
N ILE A 61 5.11 -1.00 -2.54
CA ILE A 61 3.70 -0.60 -2.48
C ILE A 61 3.48 0.66 -3.29
N THR A 62 2.49 0.63 -4.17
CA THR A 62 2.06 1.77 -4.98
C THR A 62 0.59 2.06 -4.71
N LEU A 63 0.27 3.32 -4.36
CA LEU A 63 -1.10 3.79 -4.25
C LEU A 63 -1.45 4.79 -5.34
N THR A 64 -2.57 4.51 -6.01
CA THR A 64 -3.16 5.36 -7.04
C THR A 64 -4.59 5.67 -6.65
N ALA A 65 -4.98 6.94 -6.75
CA ALA A 65 -6.33 7.40 -6.43
C ALA A 65 -7.00 8.01 -7.67
N ARG A 66 -8.32 7.90 -7.75
CA ARG A 66 -9.11 8.49 -8.83
C ARG A 66 -10.44 9.00 -8.31
N LEU A 67 -10.78 10.24 -8.63
CA LEU A 67 -12.07 10.83 -8.27
C LEU A 67 -13.17 10.25 -9.15
N LEU A 68 -14.20 9.68 -8.52
CA LEU A 68 -15.39 9.14 -9.18
C LEU A 68 -16.55 10.14 -9.14
N ALA A 69 -17.62 9.84 -9.88
CA ALA A 69 -18.91 10.48 -9.72
C ALA A 69 -19.40 10.45 -8.26
N GLN A 70 -20.22 11.43 -7.89
CA GLN A 70 -20.74 11.62 -6.52
C GLN A 70 -19.64 11.89 -5.48
N GLN A 71 -18.46 12.37 -5.90
CA GLN A 71 -17.34 12.74 -5.04
C GLN A 71 -16.76 11.59 -4.19
N ARG A 72 -16.95 10.35 -4.65
CA ARG A 72 -16.27 9.17 -4.09
C ARG A 72 -14.87 9.07 -4.68
N VAL A 73 -13.96 8.39 -3.99
CA VAL A 73 -12.60 8.17 -4.49
C VAL A 73 -12.37 6.67 -4.61
N LEU A 74 -11.92 6.20 -5.77
CA LEU A 74 -11.37 4.85 -5.92
C LEU A 74 -9.90 4.92 -5.55
N VAL A 75 -9.45 4.06 -4.65
CA VAL A 75 -8.04 3.85 -4.32
C VAL A 75 -7.66 2.45 -4.79
N THR A 76 -6.60 2.37 -5.58
CA THR A 76 -5.98 1.11 -6.00
C THR A 76 -4.64 0.98 -5.29
N VAL A 77 -4.43 -0.18 -4.67
CA VAL A 77 -3.20 -0.55 -3.98
C VAL A 77 -2.59 -1.73 -4.73
N ASN A 78 -1.40 -1.53 -5.26
CA ASN A 78 -0.57 -2.59 -5.83
C ASN A 78 0.57 -2.88 -4.84
N GLY A 79 0.65 -4.12 -4.38
CA GLY A 79 1.70 -4.59 -3.49
C GLY A 79 2.49 -5.70 -4.15
N LYS A 80 3.81 -5.66 -4.01
CA LYS A 80 4.74 -6.66 -4.52
C LYS A 80 5.68 -7.10 -3.42
N LEU A 81 5.91 -8.40 -3.31
CA LEU A 81 6.89 -9.01 -2.42
C LEU A 81 7.99 -9.67 -3.25
N PHE A 82 9.23 -9.40 -2.88
CA PHE A 82 10.43 -9.96 -3.47
C PHE A 82 11.27 -10.64 -2.39
N GLU A 83 11.93 -11.73 -2.74
CA GLU A 83 12.83 -12.50 -1.88
C GLU A 83 13.95 -13.08 -2.74
N GLY A 84 15.20 -13.02 -2.31
CA GLY A 84 16.33 -13.46 -3.12
C GLY A 84 17.62 -13.50 -2.31
N THR A 85 18.76 -13.14 -2.88
CA THR A 85 20.03 -13.11 -2.13
C THR A 85 20.31 -11.78 -1.44
N ASP A 86 19.58 -10.74 -1.82
CA ASP A 86 19.67 -9.41 -1.23
C ASP A 86 18.36 -8.61 -1.41
N GLU A 87 18.17 -7.53 -0.63
CA GLU A 87 16.99 -6.65 -0.71
C GLU A 87 16.84 -5.92 -2.07
N SER A 88 17.85 -5.96 -2.94
CA SER A 88 17.82 -5.39 -4.29
C SER A 88 17.32 -6.37 -5.36
N THR A 89 17.12 -7.64 -4.99
CA THR A 89 16.67 -8.72 -5.89
C THR A 89 15.50 -8.34 -6.80
N GLY A 90 15.48 -8.94 -7.99
CA GLY A 90 14.38 -8.86 -8.95
C GLY A 90 13.39 -10.02 -8.84
N ASP A 91 13.64 -10.96 -7.92
CA ASP A 91 12.90 -12.20 -7.76
C ASP A 91 11.55 -11.91 -7.07
N LEU A 92 10.50 -11.82 -7.88
CA LEU A 92 9.14 -11.50 -7.46
C LEU A 92 8.44 -12.78 -6.98
N GLU A 93 8.04 -12.82 -5.72
CA GLU A 93 7.35 -13.96 -5.10
C GLU A 93 5.82 -13.80 -5.11
N ASP A 94 5.33 -12.59 -4.83
CA ASP A 94 3.89 -12.30 -4.83
C ASP A 94 3.59 -10.90 -5.34
N GLU A 95 2.48 -10.77 -6.05
CA GLU A 95 1.93 -9.50 -6.50
C GLU A 95 0.41 -9.50 -6.32
N GLN A 96 -0.08 -8.52 -5.58
CA GLN A 96 -1.50 -8.31 -5.34
C GLN A 96 -1.92 -6.94 -5.84
N ASN A 97 -3.13 -6.88 -6.37
CA ASN A 97 -3.79 -5.63 -6.73
C ASN A 97 -5.20 -5.63 -6.17
N ALA A 98 -5.49 -4.65 -5.30
CA ALA A 98 -6.78 -4.52 -4.67
C ALA A 98 -7.25 -3.07 -4.71
N SER A 99 -8.54 -2.85 -4.53
CA SER A 99 -9.10 -1.51 -4.55
C SER A 99 -10.15 -1.30 -3.47
N ALA A 100 -10.29 -0.05 -3.03
CA ALA A 100 -11.29 0.39 -2.08
C ALA A 100 -11.99 1.64 -2.62
N VAL A 101 -13.31 1.70 -2.48
CA VAL A 101 -14.08 2.92 -2.74
C VAL A 101 -14.25 3.67 -1.42
N VAL A 102 -13.73 4.89 -1.36
CA VAL A 102 -13.77 5.76 -0.18
C VAL A 102 -14.92 6.76 -0.36
N PRO A 103 -16.02 6.62 0.40
CA PRO A 103 -17.15 7.54 0.32
C PRO A 103 -16.72 8.95 0.70
N ARG A 104 -17.46 9.96 0.21
CA ARG A 104 -17.32 11.32 0.74
C ARG A 104 -17.75 11.35 2.22
N GLY A 105 -17.19 12.27 2.99
CA GLY A 105 -17.68 12.60 4.34
C GLY A 105 -16.66 12.40 5.46
N GLY A 106 -15.42 12.05 5.13
CA GLY A 106 -14.34 12.00 6.12
C GLY A 106 -14.37 10.79 7.05
N ILE A 107 -15.27 9.82 6.82
CA ILE A 107 -15.26 8.56 7.59
C ILE A 107 -14.09 7.70 7.10
N PRO A 108 -13.18 7.26 7.99
CA PRO A 108 -12.06 6.41 7.59
C PRO A 108 -12.52 5.03 7.11
N VAL A 109 -11.99 4.58 5.98
CA VAL A 109 -12.23 3.25 5.40
C VAL A 109 -10.98 2.39 5.63
N PRO A 110 -11.06 1.31 6.42
CA PRO A 110 -9.93 0.42 6.63
C PRO A 110 -9.63 -0.42 5.38
N PHE A 111 -8.37 -0.77 5.19
CA PHE A 111 -7.88 -1.61 4.11
C PHE A 111 -6.75 -2.50 4.62
N SER A 112 -6.72 -3.76 4.18
CA SER A 112 -5.64 -4.69 4.47
C SER A 112 -5.30 -5.51 3.23
N MET A 113 -4.02 -5.78 3.02
CA MET A 113 -3.49 -6.67 1.99
C MET A 113 -2.34 -7.47 2.61
N SER A 114 -2.29 -8.78 2.34
CA SER A 114 -1.18 -9.63 2.73
C SER A 114 -0.53 -10.20 1.48
N LEU A 115 0.80 -10.31 1.52
CA LEU A 115 1.67 -10.86 0.49
C LEU A 115 2.51 -11.96 1.14
N TYR A 116 2.74 -13.06 0.43
CA TYR A 116 3.44 -14.22 0.97
C TYR A 116 4.44 -14.79 -0.02
N SER A 117 5.63 -15.11 0.46
CA SER A 117 6.55 -15.96 -0.30
C SER A 117 6.11 -17.42 -0.22
N SER A 118 6.20 -18.12 -1.35
CA SER A 118 5.81 -19.54 -1.46
C SER A 118 6.88 -20.42 -2.10
N GLY A 119 8.03 -19.85 -2.47
CA GLY A 119 9.18 -20.55 -3.02
C GLY A 119 9.93 -21.45 -2.03
N VAL A 120 11.06 -21.98 -2.48
CA VAL A 120 11.98 -22.76 -1.64
C VAL A 120 12.68 -21.82 -0.67
N GLY A 121 12.40 -21.95 0.62
CA GLY A 121 12.81 -20.96 1.64
C GLY A 121 11.63 -20.14 2.19
N GLY A 122 10.44 -20.25 1.59
CA GLY A 122 9.28 -19.44 1.91
C GLY A 122 8.79 -19.51 3.35
N GLY A 123 7.89 -18.59 3.69
CA GLY A 123 7.51 -18.27 5.07
C GLY A 123 7.53 -16.77 5.33
N ASP A 124 8.22 -16.03 4.45
CA ASP A 124 8.27 -14.59 4.44
C ASP A 124 6.94 -13.97 4.06
N SER A 125 6.66 -12.83 4.66
CA SER A 125 5.40 -12.14 4.41
C SER A 125 5.50 -10.64 4.59
N ALA A 126 4.60 -9.94 3.90
CA ALA A 126 4.33 -8.54 4.16
C ALA A 126 2.83 -8.33 4.35
N THR A 127 2.45 -7.48 5.30
CA THR A 127 1.06 -7.05 5.51
C THR A 127 0.98 -5.54 5.46
N VAL A 128 0.15 -5.03 4.55
CA VAL A 128 -0.17 -3.61 4.39
C VAL A 128 -1.47 -3.33 5.13
N SER A 129 -1.43 -2.47 6.14
CA SER A 129 -2.60 -2.05 6.93
C SER A 129 -2.79 -0.54 6.81
N LEU A 130 -3.89 -0.13 6.18
CA LEU A 130 -4.16 1.27 5.85
C LEU A 130 -5.56 1.71 6.28
N SER A 131 -5.72 3.02 6.40
CA SER A 131 -6.99 3.69 6.51
C SER A 131 -7.04 4.87 5.53
N PHE A 132 -8.13 4.97 4.78
CA PHE A 132 -8.35 6.01 3.78
C PHE A 132 -9.45 6.97 4.21
N THR A 133 -9.20 8.26 4.10
CA THR A 133 -10.17 9.31 4.44
C THR A 133 -10.35 10.26 3.27
N ASN A 134 -11.60 10.57 2.91
CA ASN A 134 -11.94 11.45 1.80
C ASN A 134 -12.72 12.68 2.30
N THR A 135 -12.09 13.85 2.28
CA THR A 135 -12.64 15.14 2.74
C THR A 135 -12.77 16.15 1.61
N VAL A 136 -13.59 17.19 1.82
CA VAL A 136 -13.61 18.38 0.94
C VAL A 136 -12.29 19.14 1.16
N VAL A 137 -11.70 19.69 0.10
CA VAL A 137 -10.67 20.71 0.25
C VAL A 137 -11.39 22.03 0.57
N GLU A 138 -11.21 22.54 1.79
CA GLU A 138 -11.68 23.87 2.17
C GLU A 138 -10.70 24.92 1.60
N ASP A 139 -11.25 26.03 1.09
CA ASP A 139 -10.49 27.17 0.57
C ASP A 139 -9.82 27.99 1.70
#